data_AF-A0A2R6I4S6-F1
#
_entry.id   AF-A0A2R6I4S6-F1
#
_cell.length_a   1.000
_cell.length_b   1.000
_cell.length_c   1.000
_cell.angle_alpha   90.00
_cell.angle_beta   90.00
_cell.angle_gamma   90.00
#
_symmetry.space_group_name_H-M   'P 1'
#
loop_
_entity.id
_entity.type
_entity.pdbx_description
1 polymer ?
#
loop_
_entity_poly.entity_id
_entity_poly.type
_entity_poly.pdbx_seq_one_letter_code
_entity_poly.pdbx_strand_id
1 'polypeptide(L)'
;MRASRTVERLVLRRGEGTLHAGFQSLSNLTADRGTRRIYDALADAGVDLHLYGAPDADLPEWPTATVHGTAAPELADAWFVACDAADPAGAGALVALERSPGEYDGFWTYCPERAAAVVEYLEDMYTATAPPSGPGAR
;
A
#
# COMPACT_ATOMS: atom_id res chain seq x y z
N MET A 1 -1.64 2.72 -13.93
CA MET A 1 -0.85 1.52 -14.29
C MET A 1 -1.70 0.24 -14.27
N ARG A 2 -1.38 -0.78 -15.07
CA ARG A 2 -2.10 -2.08 -15.09
C ARG A 2 -1.59 -3.10 -14.05
N ALA A 3 -0.37 -2.94 -13.53
CA ALA A 3 0.25 -3.86 -12.59
C ALA A 3 -0.38 -3.82 -11.17
N SER A 4 -0.71 -2.62 -10.68
CA SER A 4 -1.55 -2.35 -9.51
C SER A 4 -2.78 -3.26 -9.43
N ARG A 5 -3.56 -3.25 -10.52
CA ARG A 5 -4.81 -4.01 -10.63
C ARG A 5 -4.61 -5.53 -10.57
N THR A 6 -3.42 -6.06 -10.77
CA THR A 6 -3.19 -7.51 -10.72
C THR A 6 -2.96 -7.98 -9.29
N VAL A 7 -2.18 -7.23 -8.50
CA VAL A 7 -1.98 -7.51 -7.06
C VAL A 7 -3.30 -7.29 -6.31
N GLU A 8 -3.98 -6.16 -6.53
CA GLU A 8 -5.28 -5.86 -5.92
C GLU A 8 -6.35 -6.92 -6.26
N ARG A 9 -6.38 -7.43 -7.50
CA ARG A 9 -7.31 -8.52 -7.89
C ARG A 9 -6.94 -9.87 -7.29
N LEU A 10 -5.67 -10.09 -6.93
CA LEU A 10 -5.22 -11.32 -6.27
C LEU A 10 -5.69 -11.33 -4.81
N VAL A 11 -5.57 -10.19 -4.13
CA VAL A 11 -6.06 -10.00 -2.76
C VAL A 11 -7.61 -10.06 -2.72
N LEU A 12 -8.29 -9.34 -3.62
CA LEU A 12 -9.76 -9.37 -3.74
C LEU A 12 -10.34 -10.77 -4.00
N ARG A 13 -9.61 -11.68 -4.64
CA ARG A 13 -10.11 -13.03 -4.93
C ARG A 13 -10.13 -13.96 -3.71
N ARG A 14 -9.43 -13.59 -2.64
CA ARG A 14 -9.18 -14.49 -1.49
C ARG A 14 -9.80 -13.97 -0.19
N GLY A 15 -10.00 -12.66 -0.04
CA GLY A 15 -10.88 -12.07 0.98
C GLY A 15 -10.38 -12.13 2.43
N GLU A 16 -9.14 -12.56 2.66
CA GLU A 16 -8.54 -12.67 4.00
C GLU A 16 -7.07 -12.23 3.93
N GLY A 17 -6.64 -11.38 4.87
CA GLY A 17 -5.26 -10.88 4.98
C GLY A 17 -5.18 -9.38 5.29
N THR A 18 -3.94 -8.89 5.45
CA THR A 18 -3.64 -7.47 5.67
C THR A 18 -3.00 -6.90 4.41
N LEU A 19 -3.56 -5.80 3.91
CA LEU A 19 -3.07 -5.11 2.72
C LEU A 19 -2.54 -3.72 3.10
N HIS A 20 -1.28 -3.48 2.77
CA HIS A 20 -0.60 -2.20 2.91
C HIS A 20 -0.55 -1.53 1.54
N ALA A 21 -1.14 -0.34 1.42
CA ALA A 21 -1.13 0.43 0.20
C ALA A 21 -0.68 1.86 0.42
N GLY A 22 0.29 2.29 -0.39
CA GLY A 22 0.84 3.62 -0.33
C GLY A 22 0.54 4.43 -1.57
N PHE A 23 0.19 5.68 -1.33
CA PHE A 23 -0.04 6.69 -2.34
C PHE A 23 0.77 7.93 -1.96
N GLN A 24 1.30 8.62 -2.96
CA GLN A 24 1.99 9.90 -2.76
C GLN A 24 1.13 10.88 -1.93
N SER A 25 -0.17 10.90 -2.22
CA SER A 25 -1.20 11.64 -1.49
C SER A 25 -2.45 10.78 -1.30
N LEU A 26 -3.13 10.90 -0.16
CA LEU A 26 -4.36 10.15 0.10
C LEU A 26 -5.51 10.53 -0.84
N SER A 27 -5.53 11.77 -1.35
CA SER A 27 -6.49 12.18 -2.39
C SER A 27 -6.47 11.28 -3.64
N ASN A 28 -5.33 10.65 -3.95
CA ASN A 28 -5.20 9.75 -5.09
C ASN A 28 -6.07 8.49 -4.98
N LEU A 29 -6.41 8.04 -3.76
CA LEU A 29 -7.33 6.91 -3.54
C LEU A 29 -8.74 7.20 -4.06
N THR A 30 -9.18 8.46 -3.95
CA THR A 30 -10.56 8.85 -4.27
C THR A 30 -10.67 9.59 -5.60
N ALA A 31 -9.56 10.07 -6.17
CA ALA A 31 -9.50 10.76 -7.45
C ALA A 31 -9.98 9.88 -8.62
N ASP A 32 -9.64 8.58 -8.63
CA ASP A 32 -10.15 7.61 -9.60
C ASP A 32 -11.30 6.78 -8.99
N ARG A 33 -12.47 6.81 -9.66
CA ARG A 33 -13.63 5.99 -9.26
C ARG A 33 -13.33 4.49 -9.34
N GLY A 34 -12.41 4.08 -10.20
CA GLY A 34 -11.97 2.69 -10.31
C GLY A 34 -11.23 2.24 -9.06
N THR A 35 -10.22 3.01 -8.64
CA THR A 35 -9.47 2.79 -7.39
C THR A 35 -10.41 2.78 -6.19
N ARG A 36 -11.26 3.80 -6.03
CA ARG A 36 -12.19 3.86 -4.88
C ARG A 36 -13.05 2.60 -4.74
N ARG A 37 -13.64 2.11 -5.83
CA ARG A 37 -14.47 0.89 -5.82
C ARG A 37 -13.70 -0.37 -5.42
N ILE A 38 -12.40 -0.43 -5.68
CA ILE A 38 -11.56 -1.56 -5.29
C ILE A 38 -11.38 -1.56 -3.77
N TYR A 39 -11.11 -0.39 -3.17
CA TYR A 39 -10.95 -0.26 -1.72
C TYR A 39 -12.27 -0.44 -0.98
N ASP A 40 -13.39 0.05 -1.53
CA ASP A 40 -14.73 -0.28 -1.02
C ASP A 40 -14.93 -1.80 -0.96
N ALA A 41 -14.63 -2.52 -2.06
CA ALA A 41 -14.79 -3.97 -2.11
C ALA A 41 -13.82 -4.74 -1.19
N LEU A 42 -12.60 -4.24 -0.99
CA LEU A 42 -11.64 -4.83 -0.04
C LEU A 42 -12.13 -4.67 1.41
N ALA A 43 -12.62 -3.49 1.76
CA ALA A 43 -13.17 -3.23 3.08
C ALA A 43 -14.43 -4.08 3.35
N ASP A 44 -15.33 -4.17 2.37
CA ASP A 44 -16.53 -5.02 2.44
C ASP A 44 -16.19 -6.51 2.57
N ALA A 45 -15.06 -6.95 2.01
CA ALA A 45 -14.57 -8.31 2.14
C ALA A 45 -13.92 -8.61 3.50
N GLY A 46 -13.72 -7.60 4.35
CA GLY A 46 -13.10 -7.76 5.67
C GLY A 46 -11.57 -7.76 5.64
N VAL A 47 -10.95 -7.30 4.54
CA VAL A 47 -9.49 -7.14 4.45
C VAL A 47 -9.05 -6.01 5.38
N ASP A 48 -8.03 -6.25 6.19
CA ASP A 48 -7.42 -5.20 7.03
C ASP A 48 -6.56 -4.29 6.15
N LEU A 49 -6.91 -3.01 6.08
CA LEU A 49 -6.33 -2.05 5.14
C LEU A 49 -5.43 -1.06 5.88
N HIS A 50 -4.16 -1.02 5.51
CA HIS A 50 -3.21 -0.02 5.99
C HIS A 50 -2.89 0.96 4.85
N LEU A 51 -3.36 2.21 4.96
CA LEU A 51 -3.28 3.21 3.90
C LEU A 51 -2.25 4.28 4.24
N TYR A 52 -1.24 4.45 3.40
CA TYR A 52 -0.15 5.40 3.60
C TYR A 52 -0.21 6.53 2.58
N GLY A 53 0.10 7.76 3.02
CA GLY A 53 0.26 8.90 2.12
C GLY A 53 0.13 10.24 2.82
N ALA A 54 0.39 11.33 2.08
CA ALA A 54 0.18 12.66 2.61
C ALA A 54 -1.31 12.87 2.97
N PRO A 55 -1.63 13.38 4.17
CA PRO A 55 -3.01 13.56 4.62
C PRO A 55 -3.65 14.82 4.01
N ASP A 56 -3.81 14.83 2.69
CA ASP A 56 -4.30 15.97 1.90
C ASP A 56 -5.81 15.91 1.60
N ALA A 57 -6.50 14.85 2.02
CA ALA A 57 -7.94 14.68 1.83
C ALA A 57 -8.56 13.82 2.94
N ASP A 58 -9.84 14.06 3.21
CA ASP A 58 -10.67 13.19 4.02
C ASP A 58 -11.06 11.94 3.22
N LEU A 59 -10.70 10.76 3.75
CA LEU A 59 -11.06 9.49 3.13
C LEU A 59 -12.47 9.04 3.54
N PRO A 60 -13.15 8.21 2.73
CA PRO A 60 -14.37 7.54 3.16
C PRO A 60 -14.12 6.71 4.42
N GLU A 61 -15.15 6.58 5.25
CA GLU A 61 -15.09 5.66 6.40
C GLU A 61 -15.10 4.21 5.88
N TRP A 62 -13.94 3.58 5.87
CA TRP A 62 -13.78 2.14 5.66
C TRP A 62 -13.53 1.47 7.01
N PRO A 63 -14.44 0.61 7.51
CA PRO A 63 -14.35 0.05 8.87
C PRO A 63 -13.07 -0.73 9.17
N THR A 64 -12.45 -1.30 8.14
CA THR A 64 -11.21 -2.08 8.25
C THR A 64 -9.97 -1.27 7.87
N ALA A 65 -10.10 0.03 7.62
CA ALA A 65 -8.98 0.86 7.21
C ALA A 65 -8.33 1.63 8.36
N THR A 66 -7.02 1.46 8.50
CA THR A 66 -6.13 2.28 9.31
C THR A 66 -5.36 3.22 8.38
N VAL A 67 -5.47 4.53 8.61
CA VAL A 67 -4.80 5.55 7.81
C VAL A 67 -3.54 6.04 8.51
N HIS A 68 -2.40 5.84 7.85
CA HIS A 68 -1.07 6.28 8.24
C HIS A 68 -0.70 7.55 7.46
N GLY A 69 -1.28 8.68 7.87
CA GLY A 69 -1.01 9.98 7.27
C GLY A 69 0.42 10.45 7.54
N THR A 70 1.27 10.48 6.51
CA THR A 70 2.67 10.90 6.63
C THR A 70 3.16 11.63 5.38
N ALA A 71 4.04 12.62 5.58
CA ALA A 71 4.73 13.34 4.51
C ALA A 71 6.19 12.88 4.37
N ALA A 72 6.48 11.62 4.75
CA ALA A 72 7.80 11.03 4.60
C ALA A 72 8.24 11.08 3.12
N PRO A 73 9.43 11.66 2.82
CA PRO A 73 9.88 11.81 1.43
C PRO A 73 9.92 10.49 0.65
N GLU A 74 10.30 9.40 1.32
CA GLU A 74 10.31 8.06 0.71
C GLU A 74 8.91 7.64 0.22
N LEU A 75 7.86 7.92 0.99
CA LEU A 75 6.49 7.55 0.59
C LEU A 75 5.88 8.55 -0.40
N ALA A 76 6.34 9.82 -0.39
CA ALA A 76 5.89 10.84 -1.32
C ALA A 76 6.27 10.52 -2.78
N ASP A 77 7.34 9.74 -2.99
CA ASP A 77 7.76 9.27 -4.30
C ASP A 77 7.35 7.81 -4.57
N ALA A 78 6.66 7.16 -3.63
CA ALA A 78 6.31 5.74 -3.73
C ALA A 78 4.83 5.50 -4.06
N TRP A 79 4.62 4.47 -4.89
CA TRP A 79 3.35 3.81 -5.10
C TRP A 79 3.53 2.32 -4.84
N PHE A 80 2.83 1.78 -3.85
CA PHE A 80 2.98 0.38 -3.49
C PHE A 80 1.67 -0.27 -3.05
N VAL A 81 1.60 -1.58 -3.24
CA VAL A 81 0.57 -2.46 -2.68
C VAL A 81 1.27 -3.74 -2.25
N ALA A 82 1.22 -4.08 -0.97
CA ALA A 82 1.78 -5.29 -0.41
C ALA A 82 0.73 -6.01 0.43
N CYS A 83 0.67 -7.32 0.30
CA CYS A 83 -0.24 -8.17 1.05
C CYS A 83 0.55 -9.36 1.59
N ASP A 84 0.53 -9.49 2.91
CA ASP A 84 0.94 -10.70 3.61
C ASP A 84 -0.34 -11.46 3.98
N ALA A 85 -0.60 -12.54 3.24
CA ALA A 85 -1.80 -13.35 3.38
C ALA A 85 -1.44 -14.68 4.05
N ALA A 86 -2.34 -15.18 4.90
CA ALA A 86 -2.17 -16.48 5.55
C ALA A 86 -2.05 -17.64 4.54
N ASP A 87 -2.72 -17.54 3.39
CA ASP A 87 -2.49 -18.41 2.23
C ASP A 87 -1.35 -17.80 1.37
N PRO A 88 -0.20 -18.50 1.22
CA PRO A 88 0.90 -18.05 0.37
C PRO A 88 0.48 -17.73 -1.08
N ALA A 89 -0.57 -18.35 -1.60
CA ALA A 89 -1.09 -18.08 -2.93
C ALA A 89 -1.82 -16.72 -3.05
N GLY A 90 -2.11 -16.07 -1.92
CA GLY A 90 -2.69 -14.72 -1.84
C GLY A 90 -1.65 -13.63 -1.60
N ALA A 91 -0.40 -13.98 -1.29
CA ALA A 91 0.66 -13.02 -1.00
C ALA A 91 1.21 -12.37 -2.28
N GLY A 92 1.56 -11.09 -2.17
CA GLY A 92 2.17 -10.37 -3.27
C GLY A 92 2.48 -8.93 -2.93
N ALA A 93 3.47 -8.38 -3.62
CA ALA A 93 3.84 -6.99 -3.47
C ALA A 93 4.15 -6.35 -4.81
N LEU A 94 3.86 -5.06 -4.91
CA LEU A 94 4.33 -4.16 -5.94
C LEU A 94 4.85 -2.92 -5.24
N VAL A 95 6.06 -2.52 -5.58
CA VAL A 95 6.66 -1.25 -5.16
C VAL A 95 7.15 -0.54 -6.40
N ALA A 96 6.73 0.70 -6.59
CA ALA A 96 7.14 1.58 -7.68
C ALA A 96 7.51 2.94 -7.09
N LEU A 97 8.70 3.44 -7.45
CA LEU A 97 9.22 4.74 -7.06
C LEU A 97 9.24 5.63 -8.29
N GLU A 98 8.63 6.80 -8.20
CA GLU A 98 8.69 7.82 -9.24
C GLU A 98 10.10 8.44 -9.24
N ARG A 99 10.80 8.35 -10.38
CA ARG A 99 12.15 8.92 -10.54
C ARG A 99 12.09 10.26 -11.26
N SER A 100 11.13 10.38 -12.16
CA SER A 100 10.79 11.58 -12.93
C SER A 100 9.27 11.57 -13.18
N PRO A 101 8.63 12.72 -13.51
CA PRO A 101 7.20 12.78 -13.75
C PRO A 101 6.72 11.72 -14.75
N GLY A 102 5.95 10.73 -14.28
CA GLY A 102 5.42 9.63 -15.08
C GLY A 102 6.39 8.47 -15.37
N GLU A 103 7.60 8.51 -14.83
CA GLU A 103 8.63 7.47 -14.96
C GLU A 103 8.86 6.79 -13.60
N TYR A 104 8.66 5.47 -13.57
CA TYR A 104 8.68 4.71 -12.34
C TYR A 104 9.64 3.54 -12.43
N ASP A 105 10.50 3.42 -11.42
CA ASP A 105 11.34 2.25 -11.18
C ASP A 105 10.73 1.41 -10.07
N GLY A 106 10.66 0.09 -10.27
CA GLY A 106 10.00 -0.75 -9.30
C GLY A 106 10.10 -2.23 -9.58
N PHE A 107 9.46 -3.00 -8.72
CA PHE A 107 9.31 -4.43 -8.90
C PHE A 107 7.91 -4.88 -8.48
N TRP A 108 7.50 -6.05 -8.99
CA TRP A 108 6.39 -6.80 -8.46
C TRP A 108 6.85 -8.22 -8.12
N THR A 109 6.17 -8.85 -7.17
CA THR A 109 6.43 -10.22 -6.76
C THR A 109 5.17 -10.89 -6.24
N TYR A 110 5.10 -12.21 -6.42
CA TYR A 110 4.13 -13.09 -5.76
C TYR A 110 4.84 -14.08 -4.82
N CYS A 111 6.11 -13.83 -4.51
CA CYS A 111 6.90 -14.62 -3.57
C CYS A 111 6.46 -14.19 -2.16
N PRO A 112 5.85 -15.08 -1.36
CA PRO A 112 5.33 -14.74 -0.03
C PRO A 112 6.39 -14.12 0.87
N GLU A 113 7.61 -14.67 0.86
CA GLU A 113 8.72 -14.20 1.68
C GLU A 113 9.14 -12.77 1.32
N ARG A 114 9.06 -12.39 0.03
CA ARG A 114 9.36 -11.03 -0.41
C ARG A 114 8.22 -10.07 -0.12
N ALA A 115 6.97 -10.53 -0.18
CA ALA A 115 5.81 -9.71 0.18
C ALA A 115 5.81 -9.40 1.68
N ALA A 116 6.04 -10.42 2.51
CA ALA A 116 6.18 -10.28 3.96
C ALA A 116 7.32 -9.32 4.32
N ALA A 117 8.48 -9.40 3.66
CA ALA A 117 9.58 -8.46 3.91
C ALA A 117 9.23 -6.99 3.60
N VAL A 118 8.36 -6.74 2.60
CA VAL A 118 7.86 -5.38 2.32
C VAL A 118 6.89 -4.93 3.41
N VAL A 119 5.98 -5.81 3.85
CA VAL A 119 5.03 -5.53 4.93
C VAL A 119 5.76 -5.22 6.24
N GLU A 120 6.72 -6.08 6.64
CA GLU A 120 7.53 -5.91 7.85
C GLU A 120 8.26 -4.55 7.84
N TYR A 121 8.86 -4.17 6.71
CA TYR A 121 9.49 -2.85 6.56
C TYR A 121 8.51 -1.69 6.78
N LEU A 122 7.30 -1.77 6.21
CA LEU A 122 6.28 -0.73 6.35
C LEU A 122 5.75 -0.64 7.78
N GLU A 123 5.61 -1.77 8.45
CA GLU A 123 5.17 -1.83 9.84
C GLU A 123 6.21 -1.20 10.78
N ASP A 124 7.46 -1.61 10.67
CA ASP A 124 8.58 -1.12 11.48
C ASP A 124 8.81 0.38 11.32
N MET A 125 8.74 0.88 10.08
CA MET A 125 9.08 2.27 9.78
C MET A 125 7.93 3.24 10.01
N TYR A 126 6.70 2.82 9.72
CA TYR A 126 5.55 3.73 9.56
C TYR A 126 4.34 3.38 10.41
N THR A 127 4.32 2.22 11.06
CA THR A 127 3.18 1.76 11.88
C THR A 127 3.57 1.64 13.36
N ALA A 128 4.85 1.42 13.67
CA ALA A 128 5.36 1.53 15.03
C ALA A 128 5.25 2.97 15.52
N THR A 129 4.74 3.16 16.74
CA THR A 129 4.68 4.46 17.42
C THR A 129 6.09 4.96 17.79
N ALA A 130 6.86 5.44 16.81
CA ALA A 130 8.03 6.35 16.87
C ALA A 130 8.88 6.16 15.59
N PRO A 131 9.36 7.22 14.92
CA PRO A 131 10.09 7.05 13.67
C PRO A 131 11.51 6.52 13.94
N PRO A 132 11.99 5.50 13.20
CA PRO A 132 13.42 5.31 13.04
C PRO A 132 13.96 6.44 12.15
N SER A 133 14.87 7.23 12.73
CA SER A 133 15.69 8.21 12.02
C SER A 133 16.35 7.55 10.81
N GLY A 134 16.00 7.99 9.59
CA GLY A 134 16.59 7.51 8.35
C GLY A 134 18.13 7.63 8.35
N PRO A 135 18.83 6.83 7.51
CA PRO A 135 20.29 6.83 7.50
C PRO A 135 20.79 8.21 7.04
N GLY A 136 21.52 8.89 7.94
CA GLY A 136 22.16 10.16 7.65
C GLY A 136 23.09 10.02 6.45
N ALA A 137 22.81 10.80 5.42
CA ALA A 137 23.71 11.00 4.29
C ALA A 137 25.09 11.45 4.80
N ARG A 138 26.14 10.73 4.37
CA ARG A 138 27.53 11.18 4.41
C ARG A 138 28.01 11.43 3.00
#